data_AF-A0A535XPH5-F1
#
_entry.id   AF-A0A535XPH5-F1
#
_cell.length_a   1.000
_cell.length_b   1.000
_cell.length_c   1.000
_cell.angle_alpha   90.00
_cell.angle_beta   90.00
_cell.angle_gamma   90.00
#
_symmetry.space_group_name_H-M   'P 1'
#
loop_
_entity.id
_entity.type
_entity.pdbx_description
1 polymer ?
#
loop_
_entity_poly.entity_id
_entity_poly.type
_entity_poly.pdbx_seq_one_letter_code
_entity_poly.pdbx_strand_id
1 'polypeptide(L)'
;MPFSRDQHTGKALQFPFGVANMAQTNGGQTFDARKFESVPIWIGVGAADSSDADVPDEWDQYIGPDRLDRALAFTQALQTLGADVKLLVFPNTGHALTDAMRGAGCDYLAAAVASDQSAPSASAT
;
A
#
# COMPACT_ATOMS: atom_id res chain seq x y z
N MET A 1 14.03 22.80 -3.21
CA MET A 1 13.47 21.69 -4.01
C MET A 1 13.28 22.17 -5.43
N PRO A 2 13.83 21.50 -6.45
CA PRO A 2 13.55 21.86 -7.84
C PRO A 2 12.05 21.67 -8.10
N PHE A 3 11.42 22.66 -8.73
CA PHE A 3 10.00 22.62 -9.11
C PHE A 3 9.91 22.57 -10.64
N SER A 4 9.05 21.73 -11.20
CA SER A 4 8.79 21.75 -12.64
C SER A 4 7.83 22.88 -12.99
N ARG A 5 7.89 23.35 -14.23
CA ARG A 5 6.99 24.36 -14.77
C ARG A 5 6.16 23.75 -15.89
N ASP A 6 4.90 24.17 -15.96
CA ASP A 6 4.06 23.89 -17.12
C ASP A 6 4.69 24.57 -18.34
N GLN A 7 4.97 23.81 -19.39
CA GLN A 7 5.63 24.31 -20.60
C GLN A 7 4.73 25.22 -21.44
N HIS A 8 3.41 25.16 -21.27
CA HIS A 8 2.44 25.98 -22.01
C HIS A 8 2.14 27.29 -21.29
N THR A 9 2.04 27.27 -19.96
CA THR A 9 1.66 28.46 -19.17
C THR A 9 2.82 29.11 -18.41
N GLY A 10 3.98 28.46 -18.33
CA GLY A 10 5.17 28.92 -17.60
C GLY A 10 5.00 28.95 -16.07
N LYS A 11 3.81 28.61 -15.56
CA LYS A 11 3.51 28.58 -14.13
C LYS A 11 4.26 27.43 -13.47
N ALA A 12 4.76 27.68 -12.26
CA ALA A 12 5.30 26.62 -11.43
C ALA A 12 4.18 25.60 -11.18
N LEU A 13 4.44 24.34 -11.49
CA LEU A 13 3.54 23.27 -11.13
C LEU A 13 3.59 23.14 -9.61
N GLN A 14 2.54 23.64 -8.97
CA GLN A 14 2.25 23.41 -7.56
C GLN A 14 1.81 21.95 -7.46
N PHE A 15 2.76 21.03 -7.50
CA PHE A 15 2.45 19.63 -7.32
C PHE A 15 2.15 19.38 -5.84
N PRO A 16 0.99 18.83 -5.49
CA PRO A 16 0.95 17.74 -4.56
C PRO A 16 1.04 16.46 -5.39
N PHE A 17 2.17 15.76 -5.32
CA PHE A 17 2.07 14.31 -5.46
C PHE A 17 2.38 13.71 -4.09
N GLY A 18 1.36 13.07 -3.51
CA GLY A 18 1.48 12.28 -2.29
C GLY A 18 1.39 13.06 -0.97
N VAL A 19 1.95 12.44 0.07
CA VAL A 19 1.83 12.85 1.48
C VAL A 19 2.50 14.19 1.82
N ALA A 20 3.35 14.71 0.93
CA ALA A 20 4.19 15.88 1.17
C ALA A 20 3.40 17.17 1.44
N ASN A 21 2.13 17.25 1.00
CA ASN A 21 1.27 18.39 1.26
C ASN A 21 -0.02 18.08 2.04
N MET A 22 -0.10 16.90 2.68
CA MET A 22 -1.28 16.50 3.45
C MET A 22 -1.63 17.48 4.57
N ALA A 23 -0.63 18.10 5.19
CA ALA A 23 -0.86 19.13 6.21
C ALA A 23 -1.65 20.33 5.66
N GLN A 24 -1.52 20.66 4.37
CA GLN A 24 -2.26 21.78 3.76
C GLN A 24 -3.60 21.34 3.16
N THR A 25 -3.71 20.09 2.70
CA THR A 25 -4.89 19.61 1.93
C THR A 25 -5.85 18.73 2.73
N ASN A 26 -5.44 18.16 3.87
CA ASN A 26 -6.24 17.28 4.73
C ASN A 26 -6.49 17.89 6.12
N GLY A 27 -6.99 19.13 6.15
CA GLY A 27 -7.42 19.78 7.40
C GLY A 27 -6.32 19.95 8.46
N GLY A 28 -5.06 20.10 8.06
CA GLY A 28 -3.94 20.28 9.00
C GLY A 28 -3.21 19.00 9.41
N GLN A 29 -3.67 17.81 9.00
CA GLN A 29 -3.09 16.56 9.45
C GLN A 29 -1.84 16.17 8.65
N THR A 30 -0.71 16.07 9.36
CA THR A 30 0.53 15.49 8.82
C THR A 30 0.42 13.97 8.74
N PHE A 31 1.07 13.38 7.75
CA PHE A 31 1.26 11.93 7.70
C PHE A 31 2.12 11.46 8.90
N ASP A 32 1.60 10.53 9.69
CA ASP A 32 2.34 9.87 10.77
C ASP A 32 2.49 8.38 10.44
N ALA A 33 3.66 7.99 9.93
CA ALA A 33 3.94 6.61 9.56
C ALA A 33 3.75 5.63 10.72
N ARG A 34 3.97 6.05 11.97
CA ARG A 34 3.84 5.19 13.15
C ARG A 34 2.40 4.73 13.39
N LYS A 35 1.41 5.42 12.82
CA LYS A 35 0.01 4.97 12.87
C LYS A 35 -0.23 3.71 12.05
N PHE A 36 0.66 3.37 11.11
CA PHE A 36 0.57 2.13 10.35
C PHE A 36 1.01 0.91 11.15
N GLU A 37 1.79 1.08 12.23
CA GLU A 37 2.20 -0.03 13.11
C GLU A 37 0.97 -0.73 13.73
N SER A 38 -0.13 -0.02 13.92
CA SER A 38 -1.37 -0.57 14.49
C SER A 38 -2.38 -1.07 13.45
N VAL A 39 -2.07 -0.97 12.16
CA VAL A 39 -3.00 -1.39 11.10
C VAL A 39 -2.52 -2.72 10.53
N PRO A 40 -3.24 -3.84 10.76
CA PRO A 40 -2.95 -5.10 10.10
C PRO A 40 -3.29 -4.99 8.61
N ILE A 41 -2.30 -5.23 7.75
CA ILE A 41 -2.43 -5.12 6.29
C ILE A 41 -2.31 -6.51 5.66
N TRP A 42 -3.27 -6.83 4.78
CA TRP A 42 -3.24 -8.03 3.97
C TRP A 42 -3.09 -7.69 2.50
N ILE A 43 -2.19 -8.38 1.82
CA ILE A 43 -1.93 -8.24 0.39
C ILE A 43 -2.04 -9.62 -0.26
N GLY A 44 -2.91 -9.74 -1.26
CA GLY A 44 -3.05 -10.93 -2.09
C GLY A 44 -2.67 -10.62 -3.53
N VAL A 45 -1.82 -11.45 -4.13
CA VAL A 45 -1.40 -11.30 -5.54
C VAL A 45 -1.33 -12.65 -6.24
N GLY A 46 -1.65 -12.69 -7.53
CA GLY A 46 -1.50 -13.87 -8.36
C GLY A 46 -0.04 -14.10 -8.76
N ALA A 47 0.45 -15.34 -8.68
CA ALA A 47 1.80 -15.70 -9.08
C ALA A 47 2.08 -15.52 -10.59
N ALA A 48 1.04 -15.45 -11.41
CA ALA A 48 1.10 -15.24 -12.85
C ALA A 48 0.66 -13.83 -13.26
N ASP A 49 0.44 -12.90 -12.31
CA ASP A 49 0.18 -11.47 -12.57
C ASP A 49 1.52 -10.74 -12.79
N SER A 50 2.31 -11.29 -13.71
CA SER A 50 3.73 -10.96 -13.94
C SER A 50 3.99 -10.47 -15.37
N SER A 51 2.99 -9.83 -15.99
CA SER A 51 3.14 -9.22 -17.32
C SER A 51 3.62 -7.78 -17.15
N ASP A 52 4.67 -7.40 -17.89
CA ASP A 52 5.18 -6.02 -17.88
C ASP A 52 4.22 -5.04 -18.57
N ALA A 53 3.56 -5.47 -19.65
CA ALA A 53 2.59 -4.67 -20.41
C ALA A 53 1.35 -4.21 -19.63
N ASP A 54 1.17 -4.73 -18.40
CA ASP A 54 0.00 -4.50 -17.57
C ASP A 54 0.16 -3.30 -16.61
N VAL A 55 1.37 -2.74 -16.52
CA VAL A 55 1.69 -1.62 -15.64
C VAL A 55 2.58 -0.60 -16.36
N PRO A 56 2.61 0.68 -15.95
CA PRO A 56 3.44 1.67 -16.64
C PRO A 56 4.93 1.53 -16.29
N ASP A 57 5.78 1.44 -17.31
CA ASP A 57 7.25 1.26 -17.22
C ASP A 57 7.96 2.37 -16.40
N GLU A 58 7.38 3.56 -16.29
CA GLU A 58 8.02 4.71 -15.62
C GLU A 58 8.32 4.44 -14.14
N TRP A 59 7.66 3.45 -13.55
CA TRP A 59 7.77 3.10 -12.14
C TRP A 59 8.67 1.90 -11.86
N ASP A 60 9.17 1.21 -12.89
CA ASP A 60 9.83 -0.08 -12.74
C ASP A 60 11.07 -0.01 -11.86
N GLN A 61 11.85 1.06 -11.98
CA GLN A 61 13.05 1.28 -11.15
C GLN A 61 12.73 1.43 -9.65
N TYR A 62 11.48 1.73 -9.29
CA TYR A 62 11.06 2.01 -7.92
C TYR A 62 10.28 0.86 -7.30
N ILE A 63 9.40 0.24 -8.07
CA ILE A 63 8.43 -0.74 -7.55
C ILE A 63 8.37 -2.02 -8.38
N GLY A 64 9.14 -2.13 -9.47
CA GLY A 64 9.22 -3.34 -10.28
C GLY A 64 8.33 -3.33 -11.54
N PRO A 65 8.64 -4.22 -12.49
CA PRO A 65 8.08 -4.24 -13.84
C PRO A 65 6.66 -4.81 -13.94
N ASP A 66 6.17 -5.53 -12.94
CA ASP A 66 4.85 -6.17 -13.00
C ASP A 66 4.11 -6.11 -11.65
N ARG A 67 2.89 -6.63 -11.59
CA ARG A 67 2.08 -6.54 -10.35
C ARG A 67 2.58 -7.46 -9.24
N LEU A 68 3.21 -8.59 -9.56
CA LEU A 68 3.83 -9.47 -8.58
C LEU A 68 5.02 -8.76 -7.91
N ASP A 69 5.93 -8.19 -8.69
CA ASP A 69 7.08 -7.44 -8.20
C ASP A 69 6.63 -6.19 -7.42
N ARG A 70 5.59 -5.49 -7.89
CA ARG A 70 5.00 -4.35 -7.18
C ARG A 70 4.37 -4.73 -5.85
N ALA A 71 3.70 -5.88 -5.76
CA ALA A 71 3.16 -6.37 -4.49
C ALA A 71 4.27 -6.74 -3.50
N LEU A 72 5.36 -7.35 -3.98
CA LEU A 72 6.54 -7.67 -3.17
C LEU A 72 7.23 -6.40 -2.66
N ALA A 73 7.50 -5.45 -3.55
CA ALA A 73 8.12 -4.17 -3.21
C ALA A 73 7.27 -3.36 -2.23
N PHE A 74 5.95 -3.31 -2.44
CA PHE A 74 5.03 -2.62 -1.54
C PHE A 74 4.98 -3.27 -0.16
N THR A 75 4.94 -4.61 -0.09
CA THR A 75 5.01 -5.35 1.18
C THR A 75 6.29 -5.01 1.94
N GLN A 76 7.44 -5.03 1.26
CA GLN A 76 8.73 -4.71 1.86
C GLN A 76 8.78 -3.25 2.36
N ALA A 77 8.22 -2.31 1.61
CA ALA A 77 8.15 -0.91 2.01
C ALA A 77 7.30 -0.74 3.29
N LEU A 78 6.13 -1.38 3.36
CA LEU A 78 5.26 -1.33 4.55
C LEU A 78 5.91 -1.96 5.79
N GLN A 79 6.58 -3.10 5.62
CA GLN A 79 7.33 -3.74 6.71
C GLN A 79 8.48 -2.85 7.21
N THR A 80 9.14 -2.12 6.30
CA THR A 80 10.20 -1.16 6.66
C THR A 80 9.65 0.01 7.48
N LEU A 81 8.37 0.36 7.28
CA LEU A 81 7.65 1.36 8.08
C LEU A 81 7.11 0.81 9.41
N GLY A 82 7.32 -0.46 9.71
CA GLY A 82 6.90 -1.10 10.96
C GLY A 82 5.47 -1.66 10.96
N ALA A 83 4.79 -1.70 9.80
CA ALA A 83 3.45 -2.26 9.71
C ALA A 83 3.46 -3.79 9.86
N ASP A 84 2.40 -4.35 10.46
CA ASP A 84 2.11 -5.79 10.40
C ASP A 84 1.47 -6.12 9.06
N VAL A 85 2.24 -6.77 8.18
CA VAL A 85 1.84 -7.05 6.80
C VAL A 85 1.93 -8.53 6.49
N LYS A 86 0.83 -9.10 5.99
CA LYS A 86 0.77 -10.46 5.47
C LYS A 86 0.60 -10.45 3.95
N LEU A 87 1.60 -10.96 3.24
CA LEU A 87 1.54 -11.22 1.80
C LEU A 87 1.17 -12.68 1.54
N LEU A 88 0.18 -12.91 0.67
CA LEU A 88 -0.11 -14.22 0.09
C LEU A 88 0.02 -14.16 -1.43
N VAL A 89 0.87 -15.03 -1.98
CA VAL A 89 1.01 -15.25 -3.42
C VAL A 89 0.20 -16.49 -3.80
N PHE A 90 -0.75 -16.34 -4.72
CA PHE A 90 -1.66 -17.41 -5.13
C PHE A 90 -1.14 -18.08 -6.40
N PRO A 91 -0.81 -19.39 -6.35
CA PRO A 91 -0.26 -20.08 -7.50
C PRO A 91 -1.26 -20.12 -8.66
N ASN A 92 -0.74 -20.19 -9.90
CA ASN A 92 -1.52 -20.33 -11.12
C ASN A 92 -2.62 -19.27 -11.33
N THR A 93 -2.53 -18.13 -10.66
CA THR A 93 -3.50 -17.04 -10.75
C THR A 93 -2.83 -15.82 -11.39
N GLY A 94 -3.43 -15.27 -12.45
CA GLY A 94 -3.00 -14.03 -13.08
C GLY A 94 -3.73 -12.82 -12.48
N HIS A 95 -4.10 -11.85 -13.33
CA HIS A 95 -4.86 -10.68 -12.92
C HIS A 95 -6.36 -10.98 -12.69
N ALA A 96 -6.67 -11.70 -11.61
CA ALA A 96 -8.03 -12.08 -11.26
C ALA A 96 -8.24 -12.18 -9.75
N LEU A 97 -9.46 -11.84 -9.29
CA LEU A 97 -9.89 -12.08 -7.92
C LEU A 97 -10.66 -13.40 -7.83
N THR A 98 -10.02 -14.45 -7.30
CA THR A 98 -10.61 -15.78 -7.14
C THR A 98 -11.39 -15.92 -5.83
N ASP A 99 -12.22 -16.96 -5.71
CA ASP A 99 -12.90 -17.28 -4.43
C ASP A 99 -11.90 -17.63 -3.33
N ALA A 100 -10.79 -18.29 -3.67
CA ALA A 100 -9.72 -18.59 -2.72
C ALA A 100 -9.08 -17.31 -2.15
N MET A 101 -8.84 -16.31 -3.00
CA MET A 101 -8.34 -15.00 -2.57
C MET A 101 -9.34 -14.27 -1.67
N ARG A 102 -10.63 -14.27 -2.05
CA ARG A 102 -11.70 -13.69 -1.23
C ARG A 102 -11.78 -14.34 0.14
N GLY A 103 -11.79 -15.67 0.18
CA GLY A 103 -11.81 -16.45 1.43
C GLY A 103 -10.63 -16.12 2.33
N ALA A 104 -9.40 -16.15 1.78
CA ALA A 104 -8.20 -15.83 2.55
C ALA A 104 -8.19 -14.40 3.11
N GLY A 105 -8.71 -13.43 2.36
CA GLY A 105 -8.87 -12.05 2.83
C GLY A 105 -9.89 -11.95 3.96
N CYS A 106 -11.04 -12.63 3.84
CA CYS A 106 -12.05 -12.70 4.91
C CYS A 106 -11.52 -13.37 6.17
N ASP A 107 -10.78 -14.48 6.03
CA ASP A 107 -10.17 -15.19 7.15
C ASP A 107 -9.15 -14.32 7.89
N TYR A 108 -8.31 -13.59 7.15
CA TYR A 108 -7.36 -12.65 7.76
C TYR A 108 -8.09 -11.54 8.50
N LEU A 109 -9.12 -10.94 7.91
CA LEU A 109 -9.89 -9.88 8.55
C LEU A 109 -10.56 -10.36 9.83
N ALA A 110 -11.18 -11.54 9.81
CA ALA A 110 -11.79 -12.13 11.00
C ALA A 110 -10.77 -12.36 12.12
N ALA A 111 -9.57 -12.85 11.80
CA ALA A 111 -8.49 -13.04 12.76
C ALA A 111 -7.95 -11.72 13.32
N ALA A 112 -7.83 -10.69 12.49
CA ALA A 112 -7.39 -9.35 12.90
C ALA A 112 -8.39 -8.73 13.90
N VAL A 113 -9.68 -8.81 13.61
CA VAL A 113 -10.75 -8.33 14.50
C VAL A 113 -10.77 -9.08 15.83
N ALA A 114 -10.60 -10.41 15.80
CA ALA A 114 -10.53 -11.21 17.03
C ALA A 114 -9.33 -10.86 17.90
N SER A 115 -8.19 -10.56 17.28
CA SER A 115 -6.97 -10.14 17.97
C SER A 115 -7.15 -8.78 18.65
N ASP A 116 -7.78 -7.83 17.96
CA ASP A 116 -8.08 -6.49 18.49
C ASP A 116 -9.04 -6.54 19.69
N GLN A 117 -10.09 -7.36 19.62
CA GLN A 117 -11.04 -7.56 20.72
C GLN A 117 -10.42 -8.25 21.94
N SER A 118 -9.31 -8.96 21.76
CA SER A 118 -8.60 -9.68 22.83
C SER A 118 -7.56 -8.81 23.53
N ALA A 119 -7.27 -7.61 23.02
CA ALA A 119 -6.34 -6.69 23.64
C ALA A 119 -6.95 -6.10 24.94
N PRO A 120 -6.24 -6.14 26.08
CA PRO A 120 -6.75 -5.59 27.32
C PRO A 120 -7.02 -4.09 27.12
N SER A 121 -8.23 -3.63 27.46
CA SER A 121 -8.53 -2.19 27.48
C SER A 121 -7.54 -1.49 28.40
N ALA A 122 -6.74 -0.59 27.82
CA ALA A 122 -5.88 0.28 28.61
C ALA A 122 -6.77 1.05 29.61
N SER A 123 -6.62 0.72 30.89
CA SER A 123 -7.33 1.44 31.96
C SER A 123 -6.81 2.87 31.98
N ALA A 124 -7.72 3.83 31.82
CA ALA A 124 -7.40 5.24 31.95
C ALA A 124 -7.00 5.53 33.41
N THR A 125 -5.78 6.03 33.61
CA THR A 125 -5.31 6.68 34.84
C THR A 125 -5.22 8.18 34.62
#